data_AF-A0A1G9J2D3-F1
#
_entry.id   AF-A0A1G9J2D3-F1
#
_cell.length_a   1.000
_cell.length_b   1.000
_cell.length_c   1.000
_cell.angle_alpha   90.00
_cell.angle_beta   90.00
_cell.angle_gamma   90.00
#
_symmetry.space_group_name_H-M   'P 1'
#
loop_
_entity.id
_entity.type
_entity.pdbx_description
1 polymer ?
#
loop_
_entity_poly.entity_id
_entity_poly.type
_entity_poly.pdbx_seq_one_letter_code
_entity_poly.pdbx_strand_id
1 'polypeptide(L)'
;MNRALRIIFSRYGIIVIILVLVLGVIALANRRQETPLDGTNGVDSSEGEATSEGLREDDGFATEECEGDGCFTDAELPEEAVETAVEFAEAWLNPDGRSAQGWHDSIEPFLTSDSADAMEGVDPETVPAEEVVGEATAEGLKVSVPLDTGTLTLTMVEGSNPWTENGWLVSAIDWEQS
;
A
#
# COMPACT_ATOMS: atom_id res chain seq x y z
N MET A 1 33.18 33.77 18.71
CA MET A 1 33.16 32.29 18.73
C MET A 1 32.06 31.92 19.73
N ASN A 2 30.83 31.55 19.41
CA ASN A 2 30.29 30.74 18.31
C ASN A 2 28.84 31.19 18.06
N ARG A 3 28.53 31.73 16.87
CA ARG A 3 27.15 32.06 16.44
C ARG A 3 26.65 31.12 15.34
N ALA A 4 27.32 29.99 15.13
CA ALA A 4 27.07 29.09 14.01
C ALA A 4 26.13 27.91 14.32
N LEU A 5 25.68 27.72 15.57
CA LEU A 5 24.97 26.49 15.95
C LEU A 5 23.43 26.59 16.04
N ARG A 6 22.82 27.74 15.71
CA ARG A 6 21.35 27.93 15.84
C ARG A 6 20.56 27.88 14.53
N ILE A 7 21.21 27.66 13.39
CA ILE A 7 20.53 27.60 12.08
C ILE A 7 20.12 26.16 11.69
N ILE A 8 20.51 25.15 12.49
CA ILE A 8 20.35 23.73 12.15
C ILE A 8 18.95 23.16 12.49
N PHE A 9 18.13 23.85 13.30
CA PHE A 9 16.74 23.42 13.59
C PHE A 9 15.71 24.31 12.89
N SER A 10 15.75 24.34 11.57
CA SER A 10 14.69 24.92 10.75
C SER A 10 14.44 23.99 9.58
N ARG A 11 13.20 23.94 9.07
CA ARG A 11 12.68 23.05 8.01
C ARG A 11 13.58 22.91 6.76
N TYR A 12 14.56 23.80 6.61
CA TYR A 12 15.61 23.76 5.59
C TYR A 12 16.71 22.72 5.83
N GLY A 13 16.97 22.30 7.08
CA GLY A 13 17.97 21.29 7.40
C GLY A 13 17.61 19.92 6.83
N ILE A 14 16.33 19.53 6.96
CA ILE A 14 15.83 18.26 6.40
C ILE A 14 15.79 18.29 4.87
N ILE A 15 15.41 19.44 4.27
CA ILE A 15 15.41 19.60 2.82
C ILE A 15 16.82 19.41 2.24
N VAL A 16 17.85 19.98 2.88
CA VAL A 16 19.25 19.82 2.43
C VAL A 16 19.72 18.37 2.56
N ILE A 17 19.36 17.68 3.65
CA ILE A 17 19.71 16.27 3.86
C ILE A 17 19.05 15.38 2.80
N ILE A 18 17.76 15.57 2.53
CA ILE A 18 17.02 14.83 1.50
C ILE A 18 17.62 15.09 0.12
N LEU A 19 17.94 16.33 -0.22
CA LEU A 19 18.51 16.69 -1.52
C LEU A 19 19.88 16.00 -1.74
N VAL A 20 20.73 15.95 -0.70
CA VAL A 20 22.00 15.23 -0.75
C VAL A 20 21.81 13.73 -0.92
N LEU A 21 20.84 13.13 -0.21
CA LEU A 21 20.52 11.70 -0.34
C LEU A 21 20.04 11.35 -1.75
N VAL A 22 19.09 12.10 -2.30
CA VAL A 22 18.54 11.89 -3.65
C VAL A 22 19.63 12.01 -4.71
N LEU A 23 20.48 13.05 -4.64
CA LEU A 23 21.60 13.19 -5.57
C LEU A 23 22.62 12.05 -5.44
N GLY A 24 22.85 11.55 -4.22
CA GLY A 24 23.71 10.40 -3.96
C GLY A 24 23.20 9.11 -4.62
N VAL A 25 21.89 8.83 -4.50
CA VAL A 25 21.27 7.65 -5.13
C VAL A 25 21.30 7.76 -6.65
N ILE A 26 20.98 8.93 -7.21
CA ILE A 26 21.03 9.17 -8.67
C ILE A 26 22.47 8.97 -9.19
N ALA A 27 23.48 9.52 -8.52
CA ALA A 27 24.87 9.34 -8.91
C ALA A 27 25.33 7.88 -8.82
N LEU A 28 24.83 7.10 -7.85
CA LEU A 28 25.14 5.68 -7.71
C LEU A 28 24.47 4.83 -8.79
N ALA A 29 23.23 5.15 -9.16
CA ALA A 29 22.48 4.46 -10.21
C ALA A 29 23.09 4.73 -11.61
N ASN A 30 23.48 5.97 -11.89
CA ASN A 30 24.03 6.33 -13.20
C ASN A 30 25.42 5.72 -13.47
N ARG A 31 26.16 5.32 -12.43
CA ARG A 31 27.51 4.76 -12.57
C ARG A 31 27.54 3.35 -13.17
N ARG A 32 26.39 2.72 -13.39
CA ARG A 32 26.28 1.38 -14.01
C ARG A 32 26.03 1.40 -15.53
N GLN A 33 25.94 2.57 -16.17
CA GLN A 33 25.62 2.70 -17.60
C GLN A 33 26.82 3.07 -18.49
N GLU A 34 27.98 2.46 -18.29
CA GLU A 34 29.10 2.58 -19.25
C GLU A 34 29.55 1.19 -19.71
N THR A 35 28.80 0.57 -20.63
CA THR A 35 29.29 -0.53 -21.48
C THR A 35 29.67 0.03 -22.85
N PRO A 36 30.92 -0.10 -23.32
CA PRO A 36 31.33 0.35 -24.64
C PRO A 36 30.75 -0.57 -25.73
N LEU A 37 30.07 0.01 -26.72
CA LEU A 37 29.71 -0.68 -27.96
C LEU A 37 30.93 -0.72 -28.88
N ASP A 38 31.63 -1.86 -28.90
CA ASP A 38 32.61 -2.17 -29.93
C ASP A 38 31.88 -2.82 -31.12
N GLY A 39 31.69 -2.03 -32.17
CA GLY A 39 31.13 -2.50 -33.43
C GLY A 39 32.24 -2.63 -34.46
N THR A 40 32.66 -3.85 -34.82
CA THR A 40 33.31 -4.09 -36.12
C THR A 40 33.04 -5.51 -36.67
N ASN A 41 32.45 -5.54 -37.87
CA ASN A 41 32.65 -6.43 -39.03
C ASN A 41 32.24 -7.91 -39.06
N GLY A 42 31.37 -8.25 -40.03
CA GLY A 42 31.64 -9.35 -40.96
C GLY A 42 30.43 -10.11 -41.56
N VAL A 43 29.82 -9.52 -42.61
CA VAL A 43 29.22 -10.13 -43.83
C VAL A 43 29.14 -11.67 -43.92
N ASP A 44 27.93 -12.21 -44.19
CA ASP A 44 27.60 -12.81 -45.50
C ASP A 44 26.07 -12.95 -45.67
N SER A 45 25.57 -12.57 -46.85
CA SER A 45 24.17 -12.62 -47.24
C SER A 45 23.86 -13.97 -47.87
N SER A 46 22.89 -14.71 -47.32
CA SER A 46 22.23 -15.75 -48.09
C SER A 46 20.76 -15.86 -47.70
N GLU A 47 19.91 -15.65 -48.69
CA GLU A 47 18.46 -15.72 -48.66
C GLU A 47 18.00 -17.13 -48.22
N GLY A 48 17.04 -17.17 -47.31
CA GLY A 48 16.44 -18.41 -46.81
C GLY A 48 15.27 -18.11 -45.89
N GLU A 49 14.08 -18.10 -46.48
CA GLU A 49 12.80 -18.49 -45.88
C GLU A 49 12.45 -17.97 -44.47
N ALA A 50 11.48 -17.04 -44.41
CA ALA A 50 10.84 -16.64 -43.18
C ALA A 50 9.99 -17.80 -42.61
N THR A 51 10.60 -18.61 -41.74
CA THR A 51 9.87 -19.41 -40.75
C THR A 51 10.07 -18.78 -39.39
N SER A 52 9.11 -17.94 -39.00
CA SER A 52 9.04 -17.36 -37.65
C SER A 52 8.59 -18.42 -36.64
N GLU A 53 9.46 -19.37 -36.34
CA GLU A 53 9.40 -20.17 -35.11
C GLU A 53 10.56 -19.71 -34.24
N GLY A 54 10.32 -18.66 -33.47
CA GLY A 54 11.25 -18.07 -32.52
C GLY A 54 10.51 -17.78 -31.23
N LEU A 55 10.57 -18.74 -30.31
CA LEU A 55 10.55 -18.59 -28.85
C LEU A 55 9.81 -17.34 -28.35
N ARG A 56 8.54 -17.50 -27.94
CA ARG A 56 7.97 -16.58 -26.98
C ARG A 56 8.75 -16.80 -25.68
N GLU A 57 9.69 -15.89 -25.42
CA GLU A 57 10.15 -15.63 -24.07
C GLU A 57 8.90 -15.38 -23.23
N ASP A 58 8.68 -16.32 -22.31
CA ASP A 58 7.61 -16.35 -21.33
C ASP A 58 8.02 -15.42 -20.19
N ASP A 59 7.74 -14.13 -20.38
CA ASP A 59 7.92 -13.05 -19.40
C ASP A 59 6.59 -12.70 -18.69
N GLY A 60 5.62 -13.61 -18.74
CA GLY A 60 4.42 -13.56 -17.91
C GLY A 60 4.73 -14.13 -16.53
N PHE A 61 4.52 -13.33 -15.47
CA PHE A 61 4.12 -13.93 -14.21
C PHE A 61 2.83 -14.71 -14.50
N ALA A 62 2.94 -16.03 -14.68
CA ALA A 62 1.79 -16.90 -14.57
C ALA A 62 1.36 -16.84 -13.10
N THR A 63 0.55 -15.83 -12.76
CA THR A 63 -0.45 -16.03 -11.72
C THR A 63 -1.23 -17.23 -12.23
N GLU A 64 -1.12 -18.37 -11.55
CA GLU A 64 -1.92 -19.55 -11.85
C GLU A 64 -3.37 -19.10 -12.00
N GLU A 65 -3.79 -18.97 -13.26
CA GLU A 65 -5.16 -18.63 -13.62
C GLU A 65 -5.94 -19.78 -13.03
N CYS A 66 -6.80 -19.49 -12.06
CA CYS A 66 -7.46 -20.58 -11.40
C CYS A 66 -8.47 -21.23 -12.35
N GLU A 67 -8.04 -22.33 -12.96
CA GLU A 67 -8.82 -23.15 -13.85
C GLU A 67 -9.66 -24.14 -13.03
N GLY A 68 -10.76 -23.65 -12.48
CA GLY A 68 -11.79 -24.47 -11.86
C GLY A 68 -13.07 -23.68 -11.58
N ASP A 69 -14.23 -24.34 -11.66
CA ASP A 69 -15.59 -23.80 -11.37
C ASP A 69 -15.78 -23.25 -9.93
N GLY A 70 -14.70 -23.09 -9.15
CA GLY A 70 -14.70 -22.66 -7.76
C GLY A 70 -13.74 -21.53 -7.42
N CYS A 71 -13.13 -20.86 -8.41
CA CYS A 71 -12.20 -19.75 -8.10
C CYS A 71 -12.78 -18.35 -8.02
N PHE A 72 -14.06 -18.24 -8.35
CA PHE A 72 -14.87 -17.12 -7.93
C PHE A 72 -16.02 -17.69 -7.12
N THR A 73 -15.70 -18.35 -6.00
CA THR A 73 -16.67 -18.26 -4.91
C THR A 73 -16.52 -16.83 -4.41
N ASP A 74 -17.46 -15.97 -4.77
CA ASP A 74 -17.85 -14.83 -3.94
C ASP A 74 -18.24 -15.41 -2.58
N ALA A 75 -17.23 -15.78 -1.79
CA ALA A 75 -17.42 -16.19 -0.43
C ALA A 75 -17.87 -14.91 0.26
N GLU A 76 -19.17 -14.80 0.44
CA GLU A 76 -19.78 -13.71 1.19
C GLU A 76 -19.06 -13.64 2.54
N LEU A 77 -18.45 -12.49 2.83
CA LEU A 77 -17.84 -12.24 4.13
C LEU A 77 -18.89 -12.51 5.21
N PRO A 78 -18.53 -13.22 6.30
CA PRO A 78 -19.46 -13.41 7.40
C PRO A 78 -19.83 -12.06 8.02
N GLU A 79 -21.03 -11.99 8.61
CA GLU A 79 -21.54 -10.76 9.25
C GLU A 79 -20.55 -10.20 10.29
N GLU A 80 -19.86 -11.07 11.03
CA GLU A 80 -18.82 -10.71 12.00
C GLU A 80 -17.69 -9.86 11.38
N ALA A 81 -17.30 -10.15 10.14
CA ALA A 81 -16.27 -9.39 9.44
C ALA A 81 -16.77 -7.99 9.06
N VAL A 82 -18.04 -7.89 8.67
CA VAL A 82 -18.68 -6.61 8.35
C VAL A 82 -18.86 -5.77 9.62
N GLU A 83 -19.28 -6.37 10.72
CA GLU A 83 -19.36 -5.72 12.03
C GLU A 83 -18.00 -5.18 12.47
N THR A 84 -16.95 -5.99 12.37
CA THR A 84 -15.57 -5.58 12.70
C THR A 84 -15.10 -4.39 11.84
N ALA A 85 -15.43 -4.41 10.54
CA ALA A 85 -15.10 -3.33 9.62
C ALA A 85 -15.81 -2.01 10.00
N VAL A 86 -17.06 -2.08 10.44
CA VAL A 86 -17.82 -0.91 10.91
C VAL A 86 -17.25 -0.39 12.24
N GLU A 87 -16.94 -1.27 13.19
CA GLU A 87 -16.31 -0.89 14.46
C GLU A 87 -14.94 -0.22 14.24
N PHE A 88 -14.16 -0.73 13.31
CA PHE A 88 -12.92 -0.09 12.88
C PHE A 88 -13.18 1.31 12.30
N ALA A 89 -14.18 1.46 11.42
CA ALA A 89 -14.50 2.75 10.81
C ALA A 89 -14.92 3.78 11.88
N GLU A 90 -15.69 3.38 12.89
CA GLU A 90 -16.04 4.24 14.02
C GLU A 90 -14.81 4.65 14.85
N ALA A 91 -13.88 3.72 15.10
CA ALA A 91 -12.63 4.02 15.79
C ALA A 91 -11.72 4.96 14.97
N TRP A 92 -11.67 4.74 13.66
CA TRP A 92 -10.92 5.53 12.68
C TRP A 92 -11.39 6.98 12.63
N LEU A 93 -12.72 7.19 12.62
CA LEU A 93 -13.38 8.49 12.55
C LEU A 93 -13.39 9.29 13.84
N ASN A 94 -12.92 8.72 14.96
CA ASN A 94 -12.95 9.39 16.26
C ASN A 94 -11.54 9.78 16.75
N PRO A 95 -10.84 10.69 16.04
CA PRO A 95 -9.55 11.21 16.48
C PRO A 95 -9.66 12.22 17.63
N ASP A 96 -10.88 12.66 17.98
CA ASP A 96 -11.09 13.87 18.78
C ASP A 96 -10.37 13.85 20.13
N GLY A 97 -9.43 14.78 20.27
CA GLY A 97 -8.63 14.96 21.48
C GLY A 97 -7.60 13.85 21.75
N ARG A 98 -7.44 12.88 20.83
CA ARG A 98 -6.40 11.85 20.92
C ARG A 98 -5.09 12.37 20.30
N SER A 99 -3.98 11.98 20.91
CA SER A 99 -2.68 12.09 20.24
C SER A 99 -2.64 11.10 19.08
N ALA A 100 -1.72 11.27 18.13
CA ALA A 100 -1.48 10.30 17.05
C ALA A 100 -1.31 8.87 17.62
N GLN A 101 -0.58 8.72 18.73
CA GLN A 101 -0.46 7.43 19.40
C GLN A 101 -1.79 6.94 19.98
N GLY A 102 -2.55 7.78 20.68
CA GLY A 102 -3.81 7.35 21.27
C GLY A 102 -4.89 7.00 20.24
N TRP A 103 -4.82 7.60 19.05
CA TRP A 103 -5.65 7.21 17.91
C TRP A 103 -5.18 5.89 17.32
N HIS A 104 -3.86 5.71 17.10
CA HIS A 104 -3.29 4.44 16.66
C HIS A 104 -3.63 3.28 17.60
N ASP A 105 -3.43 3.46 18.91
CA ASP A 105 -3.78 2.48 19.96
C ASP A 105 -5.27 2.07 19.91
N SER A 106 -6.15 2.95 19.39
CA SER A 106 -7.58 2.69 19.29
C SER A 106 -7.98 1.88 18.06
N ILE A 107 -7.18 1.95 16.99
CA ILE A 107 -7.44 1.22 15.74
C ILE A 107 -6.61 -0.07 15.64
N GLU A 108 -5.45 -0.12 16.32
CA GLU A 108 -4.53 -1.26 16.34
C GLU A 108 -5.22 -2.63 16.59
N PRO A 109 -6.20 -2.76 17.49
CA PRO A 109 -6.85 -4.04 17.75
C PRO A 109 -7.56 -4.66 16.54
N PHE A 110 -8.00 -3.84 15.59
CA PHE A 110 -8.71 -4.27 14.39
C PHE A 110 -7.78 -4.57 13.21
N LEU A 111 -6.51 -4.19 13.31
CA LEU A 111 -5.56 -4.27 12.21
C LEU A 111 -4.76 -5.57 12.27
N THR A 112 -4.32 -6.05 11.10
CA THR A 112 -3.20 -7.00 11.06
C THR A 112 -1.94 -6.31 11.59
N SER A 113 -0.96 -7.07 12.09
CA SER A 113 0.30 -6.49 12.59
C SER A 113 1.01 -5.62 11.56
N ASP A 114 1.03 -6.04 10.29
CA ASP A 114 1.66 -5.29 9.20
C ASP A 114 0.90 -3.98 8.92
N SER A 115 -0.44 -4.01 8.96
CA SER A 115 -1.28 -2.81 8.80
C SER A 115 -1.15 -1.87 9.99
N ALA A 116 -1.06 -2.40 11.22
CA ALA A 116 -0.83 -1.62 12.41
C ALA A 116 0.50 -0.87 12.35
N ASP A 117 1.58 -1.55 11.97
CA ASP A 117 2.90 -0.94 11.81
C ASP A 117 2.89 0.15 10.72
N ALA A 118 2.16 -0.06 9.62
CA ALA A 118 2.02 0.92 8.56
C ALA A 118 1.29 2.20 8.99
N MET A 119 0.41 2.09 10.00
CA MET A 119 -0.35 3.20 10.55
C MET A 119 0.37 3.95 11.68
N GLU A 120 1.54 3.47 12.13
CA GLU A 120 2.30 4.11 13.19
C GLU A 120 2.74 5.54 12.78
N GLY A 121 2.43 6.52 13.63
CA GLY A 121 2.81 7.91 13.40
C GLY A 121 1.99 8.66 12.34
N VAL A 122 0.93 8.04 11.81
CA VAL A 122 -0.07 8.74 10.98
C VAL A 122 -0.77 9.80 11.82
N ASP A 123 -0.96 10.99 11.24
CA ASP A 123 -1.63 12.09 11.89
C ASP A 123 -3.15 11.95 11.75
N PRO A 124 -3.91 11.77 12.86
CA PRO A 124 -5.35 11.63 12.81
C PRO A 124 -6.08 12.83 12.20
N GLU A 125 -5.49 14.04 12.23
CA GLU A 125 -6.10 15.23 11.60
C GLU A 125 -6.15 15.11 10.06
N THR A 126 -5.52 14.08 9.48
CA THR A 126 -5.56 13.81 8.04
C THR A 126 -6.73 12.93 7.60
N VAL A 127 -7.51 12.38 8.54
CA VAL A 127 -8.74 11.63 8.24
C VAL A 127 -9.77 12.61 7.66
N PRO A 128 -10.21 12.44 6.40
CA PRO A 128 -11.02 13.44 5.70
C PRO A 128 -12.51 13.39 6.05
N ALA A 129 -12.94 12.49 6.94
CA ALA A 129 -14.34 12.18 7.24
C ALA A 129 -14.60 12.25 8.75
N GLU A 130 -15.84 12.55 9.11
CA GLU A 130 -16.28 12.72 10.50
C GLU A 130 -17.36 11.69 10.92
N GLU A 131 -18.15 11.16 9.97
CA GLU A 131 -19.26 10.25 10.30
C GLU A 131 -19.54 9.19 9.22
N VAL A 132 -20.09 8.06 9.65
CA VAL A 132 -20.66 7.03 8.77
C VAL A 132 -22.07 7.44 8.36
N VAL A 133 -22.35 7.50 7.06
CA VAL A 133 -23.62 8.02 6.52
C VAL A 133 -24.51 6.97 5.85
N GLY A 134 -24.07 5.72 5.78
CA GLY A 134 -24.80 4.65 5.09
C GLY A 134 -24.51 3.25 5.63
N GLU A 135 -25.24 2.27 5.09
CA GLU A 135 -25.04 0.86 5.40
C GLU A 135 -23.77 0.33 4.73
N ALA A 136 -22.97 -0.44 5.47
CA ALA A 136 -21.78 -1.08 4.93
C ALA A 136 -22.17 -2.22 3.98
N THR A 137 -21.41 -2.39 2.90
CA THR A 137 -21.62 -3.44 1.91
C THR A 137 -20.38 -4.31 1.76
N ALA A 138 -20.57 -5.63 1.65
CA ALA A 138 -19.48 -6.57 1.44
C ALA A 138 -19.43 -7.06 -0.02
N GLU A 139 -18.23 -7.13 -0.58
CA GLU A 139 -17.96 -7.69 -1.91
C GLU A 139 -16.63 -8.46 -1.87
N GLY A 140 -16.69 -9.79 -1.99
CA GLY A 140 -15.53 -10.66 -1.80
C GLY A 140 -14.93 -10.49 -0.40
N LEU A 141 -13.66 -10.09 -0.32
CA LEU A 141 -12.96 -9.79 0.94
C LEU A 141 -13.02 -8.31 1.34
N LYS A 142 -13.75 -7.47 0.61
CA LYS A 142 -13.80 -6.04 0.84
C LYS A 142 -15.10 -5.63 1.50
N VAL A 143 -15.02 -4.71 2.45
CA VAL A 143 -16.17 -4.03 3.05
C VAL A 143 -16.09 -2.55 2.70
N SER A 144 -17.13 -2.01 2.08
CA SER A 144 -17.26 -0.60 1.77
C SER A 144 -18.16 0.08 2.79
N VAL A 145 -17.64 1.09 3.47
CA VAL A 145 -18.34 1.88 4.49
C VAL A 145 -18.55 3.30 3.94
N PRO A 146 -19.79 3.71 3.64
CA PRO A 146 -20.08 5.07 3.17
C PRO A 146 -19.88 6.08 4.30
N LEU A 147 -19.02 7.08 4.07
CA LEU A 147 -18.71 8.18 4.97
C LEU A 147 -19.21 9.52 4.41
N ASP A 148 -19.24 10.56 5.23
CA ASP A 148 -19.75 11.87 4.86
C ASP A 148 -18.97 12.56 3.73
N THR A 149 -17.69 12.23 3.56
CA THR A 149 -16.82 12.81 2.52
C THR A 149 -16.36 11.82 1.43
N GLY A 150 -16.87 10.59 1.43
CA GLY A 150 -16.42 9.54 0.50
C GLY A 150 -16.72 8.12 0.98
N THR A 151 -15.99 7.14 0.46
CA THR A 151 -16.14 5.72 0.81
C THR A 151 -14.84 5.17 1.37
N LEU A 152 -14.92 4.53 2.53
CA LEU A 152 -13.83 3.77 3.13
C LEU A 152 -13.96 2.30 2.72
N THR A 153 -12.99 1.78 1.97
CA THR A 153 -12.94 0.38 1.57
C THR A 153 -11.90 -0.35 2.38
N LEU A 154 -12.31 -1.41 3.07
CA LEU A 154 -11.49 -2.19 3.99
C LEU A 154 -11.34 -3.60 3.45
N THR A 155 -10.11 -4.10 3.35
CA THR A 155 -9.88 -5.50 2.98
C THR A 155 -9.73 -6.34 4.24
N MET A 156 -10.63 -7.29 4.43
CA MET A 156 -10.73 -8.13 5.60
C MET A 156 -9.99 -9.46 5.39
N VAL A 157 -9.31 -9.93 6.44
CA VAL A 157 -8.65 -11.24 6.48
C VAL A 157 -8.89 -11.91 7.82
N GLU A 158 -9.10 -13.22 7.82
CA GLU A 158 -9.14 -13.99 9.06
C GLU A 158 -7.71 -14.19 9.56
N GLY A 159 -7.46 -13.89 10.83
CA GLY A 159 -6.13 -14.00 11.39
C GLY A 159 -6.09 -13.75 12.89
N SER A 160 -4.90 -13.45 13.37
CA SER A 160 -4.65 -13.16 14.77
C SER A 160 -3.63 -12.03 14.92
N ASN A 161 -3.77 -11.26 15.99
CA ASN A 161 -2.88 -10.18 16.36
C ASN A 161 -2.68 -10.21 17.90
N PRO A 162 -1.90 -9.31 18.51
CA PRO A 162 -1.72 -9.29 19.96
C PRO A 162 -3.00 -9.11 20.79
N TRP A 163 -4.09 -8.62 20.17
CA TRP A 163 -5.37 -8.32 20.79
C TRP A 163 -6.41 -9.44 20.61
N THR A 164 -6.29 -10.22 19.54
CA THR A 164 -7.27 -11.22 19.10
C THR A 164 -6.58 -12.51 18.66
N GLU A 165 -6.89 -13.64 19.31
CA GLU A 165 -6.27 -14.94 19.00
C GLU A 165 -6.74 -15.57 17.69
N ASN A 166 -7.98 -15.33 17.29
CA ASN A 166 -8.56 -15.66 15.98
C ASN A 166 -9.76 -14.73 15.75
N GLY A 167 -9.83 -14.07 14.60
CA GLY A 167 -10.92 -13.18 14.23
C GLY A 167 -10.67 -12.50 12.88
N TRP A 168 -11.58 -11.61 12.48
CA TRP A 168 -11.42 -10.79 11.28
C TRP A 168 -10.59 -9.56 11.58
N LEU A 169 -9.66 -9.24 10.69
CA LEU A 169 -8.74 -8.12 10.81
C LEU A 169 -8.70 -7.35 9.49
N VAL A 170 -8.48 -6.05 9.59
CA VAL A 170 -8.27 -5.17 8.45
C VAL A 170 -6.82 -5.28 8.00
N SER A 171 -6.62 -5.73 6.77
CA SER A 171 -5.32 -5.89 6.12
C SER A 171 -4.93 -4.72 5.21
N ALA A 172 -5.92 -4.05 4.63
CA ALA A 172 -5.72 -2.87 3.79
C ALA A 172 -6.85 -1.87 3.98
N ILE A 173 -6.50 -0.59 3.87
CA ILE A 173 -7.38 0.55 4.04
C ILE A 173 -7.25 1.40 2.77
N ASP A 174 -8.35 1.55 2.05
CA ASP A 174 -8.45 2.36 0.85
C ASP A 174 -9.52 3.44 1.06
N TRP A 175 -9.25 4.65 0.59
CA TRP A 175 -10.16 5.78 0.67
C TRP A 175 -10.45 6.34 -0.72
N GLU A 176 -11.73 6.48 -1.05
CA GLU A 176 -12.19 7.14 -2.26
C GLU A 176 -13.03 8.38 -1.90
N GLN A 177 -12.57 9.56 -2.33
CA GLN A 177 -13.31 10.81 -2.14
C GLN A 177 -14.49 10.89 -3.14
N SER A 178 -15.66 11.31 -2.64
CA SER A 178 -16.88 11.53 -3.46
C SER A 178 -17.21 13.00 -3.70
#